data_AF-A0A4T3F357-F1
#
_entry.id   AF-A0A4T3F357-F1
#
_cell.length_a   1.000
_cell.length_b   1.000
_cell.length_c   1.000
_cell.angle_alpha   90.00
_cell.angle_beta   90.00
_cell.angle_gamma   90.00
#
_symmetry.space_group_name_H-M   'P 1'
#
loop_
_entity.id
_entity.type
_entity.pdbx_description
1 polymer ?
#
loop_
_entity_poly.entity_id
_entity_poly.type
_entity_poly.pdbx_seq_one_letter_code
_entity_poly.pdbx_strand_id
1 'polypeptide(L)'
;MLAVMVVTGLFYLGIVRQIPADAPALAQAGPLIPYVIGVIVLSIIVQVVLAIASPKEAEVPADERERPLLDKAGHWSGVVLGVAVIHGALQYMWTGQGSVMFHWIVGGLILAQIAEYGLQILFLRRGY
;
A
#
# COMPACT_ATOMS: atom_id res chain seq x y z
N MET A 1 -1.20 -1.82 10.84
CA MET A 1 -1.01 -1.10 9.56
C MET A 1 -1.82 -1.66 8.39
N LEU A 2 -1.98 -2.98 8.24
CA LEU A 2 -2.84 -3.58 7.19
C LEU A 2 -4.24 -2.92 7.06
N ALA A 3 -4.96 -2.76 8.19
CA ALA A 3 -6.27 -2.14 8.20
C ALA A 3 -6.25 -0.68 7.70
N VAL A 4 -5.20 0.08 8.05
CA VAL A 4 -5.00 1.45 7.55
C VAL A 4 -4.93 1.44 6.03
N MET A 5 -4.09 0.59 5.46
CA MET A 5 -3.90 0.49 4.00
C MET A 5 -5.14 0.03 3.26
N VAL A 6 -5.92 -0.88 3.83
CA VAL A 6 -7.20 -1.31 3.23
C VAL A 6 -8.20 -0.16 3.23
N VAL A 7 -8.39 0.53 4.36
CA VAL A 7 -9.35 1.63 4.48
C VAL A 7 -8.96 2.79 3.55
N THR A 8 -7.71 3.23 3.61
CA THR A 8 -7.24 4.35 2.78
C THR A 8 -7.15 3.98 1.31
N GLY A 9 -6.85 2.72 0.98
CA GLY A 9 -6.86 2.20 -0.38
C GLY A 9 -8.26 2.20 -0.98
N LEU A 10 -9.27 1.75 -0.23
CA LEU A 10 -10.67 1.83 -0.66
C LEU A 10 -11.15 3.27 -0.83
N PHE A 11 -10.74 4.17 0.07
CA PHE A 11 -11.00 5.60 -0.05
C PHE A 11 -10.39 6.19 -1.33
N TYR A 12 -9.11 5.92 -1.60
CA TYR A 12 -8.43 6.38 -2.82
C TYR A 12 -9.10 5.87 -4.09
N LEU A 13 -9.43 4.58 -4.12
CA LEU A 13 -10.12 3.94 -5.23
C LEU A 13 -11.51 4.52 -5.47
N GLY A 14 -12.22 4.90 -4.40
CA GLY A 14 -13.51 5.58 -4.46
C GLY A 14 -13.43 6.96 -5.12
N ILE A 15 -12.33 7.69 -4.92
CA ILE A 15 -12.10 9.00 -5.55
C ILE A 15 -11.66 8.83 -7.01
N VAL A 16 -10.63 8.02 -7.27
CA VAL A 16 -10.01 7.91 -8.61
C VAL A 16 -10.98 7.38 -9.65
N ARG A 17 -11.89 6.47 -9.29
CA ARG A 17 -12.91 5.96 -10.22
C ARG A 17 -13.87 7.02 -10.75
N GLN A 18 -13.95 8.18 -10.09
CA GLN A 18 -14.80 9.29 -10.50
C GLN A 18 -14.07 10.26 -11.43
N ILE A 19 -12.76 10.08 -11.65
CA ILE A 19 -11.94 11.00 -12.45
C ILE A 19 -11.86 10.46 -13.88
N PRO A 20 -12.28 11.25 -14.89
CA PRO A 20 -12.13 10.87 -16.29
C PRO A 20 -10.67 10.67 -16.67
N ALA A 21 -10.39 9.70 -17.56
CA ALA A 21 -9.02 9.38 -17.97
C ALA A 21 -8.33 10.53 -18.72
N ASP A 22 -9.09 11.40 -19.36
CA ASP A 22 -8.66 12.60 -20.10
C ASP A 22 -8.55 13.86 -19.21
N ALA A 23 -8.83 13.75 -17.91
CA ALA A 23 -8.71 14.88 -16.99
C ALA A 23 -7.24 15.39 -16.91
N PRO A 24 -7.04 16.71 -16.67
CA PRO A 24 -5.71 17.30 -16.56
C PRO A 24 -4.86 16.62 -15.48
N ALA A 25 -3.54 16.55 -15.68
CA ALA A 25 -2.61 15.87 -14.76
C ALA A 25 -2.74 16.34 -13.31
N LEU A 26 -3.01 17.63 -13.08
CA LEU A 26 -3.25 18.17 -11.73
C LEU A 26 -4.49 17.57 -11.07
N ALA A 27 -5.56 17.35 -11.83
CA ALA A 27 -6.78 16.70 -11.34
C ALA A 27 -6.56 15.21 -11.05
N GLN A 28 -5.73 14.53 -11.84
CA GLN A 28 -5.35 13.13 -11.62
C GLN A 28 -4.48 12.95 -10.37
N ALA A 29 -3.56 13.90 -10.12
CA ALA A 29 -2.66 13.86 -8.97
C ALA A 29 -3.32 14.38 -7.68
N GLY A 30 -4.31 15.26 -7.78
CA GLY A 30 -5.02 15.86 -6.65
C GLY A 30 -5.45 14.88 -5.55
N PRO A 31 -6.05 13.72 -5.87
CA PRO A 31 -6.45 12.69 -4.90
C PRO A 31 -5.32 12.10 -4.06
N LEU A 32 -4.06 12.16 -4.51
CA LEU A 32 -2.94 11.67 -3.71
C LEU A 32 -2.78 12.46 -2.42
N ILE A 33 -3.04 13.76 -2.43
CA ILE A 33 -2.86 14.62 -1.26
C ILE A 33 -3.73 14.16 -0.09
N PRO A 34 -5.08 14.10 -0.20
CA PRO A 34 -5.92 13.63 0.89
C PRO A 34 -5.68 12.16 1.22
N TYR A 35 -5.29 11.32 0.25
CA TYR A 35 -4.92 9.93 0.52
C TYR A 35 -3.68 9.84 1.41
N VAL A 36 -2.58 10.52 1.07
CA VAL A 36 -1.34 10.51 1.85
C VAL A 36 -1.57 11.09 3.25
N ILE A 37 -2.28 12.21 3.35
CA ILE A 37 -2.66 12.80 4.64
C ILE A 37 -3.47 11.79 5.46
N GLY A 38 -4.46 11.13 4.86
CA GLY A 38 -5.28 10.12 5.52
C GLY A 38 -4.48 8.92 6.02
N VAL A 39 -3.54 8.42 5.20
CA VAL A 39 -2.62 7.34 5.60
C VAL A 39 -1.77 7.77 6.77
N ILE A 40 -1.16 8.96 6.73
CA ILE A 40 -0.29 9.46 7.81
C ILE A 40 -1.08 9.60 9.11
N VAL A 41 -2.22 10.30 9.08
CA VAL A 41 -3.03 10.54 10.27
C VAL A 41 -3.53 9.23 10.87
N LEU A 42 -4.08 8.33 10.06
CA LEU A 42 -4.60 7.06 10.55
C LEU A 42 -3.48 6.13 11.05
N SER A 43 -2.29 6.19 10.43
CA SER A 43 -1.10 5.46 10.89
C SER A 43 -0.66 5.93 12.28
N ILE A 44 -0.59 7.26 12.49
CA ILE A 44 -0.26 7.84 13.79
C ILE A 44 -1.26 7.39 14.84
N ILE A 45 -2.56 7.47 14.55
CA ILE A 45 -3.62 7.04 15.48
C ILE A 45 -3.45 5.57 15.84
N VAL A 46 -3.27 4.68 14.85
CA VAL A 46 -3.11 3.25 15.10
C VAL A 46 -1.84 2.96 15.90
N GLN A 47 -0.72 3.61 15.60
CA GLN A 47 0.54 3.43 16.33
C GLN A 47 0.42 3.91 17.78
N VAL A 48 -0.22 5.07 18.03
CA VAL A 48 -0.48 5.56 19.39
C VAL A 48 -1.36 4.58 20.17
N VAL A 49 -2.44 4.09 19.57
CA VAL A 49 -3.34 3.11 20.22
C VAL A 49 -2.59 1.81 20.54
N LEU A 50 -1.79 1.29 19.62
CA LEU A 50 -0.99 0.08 19.84
C LEU A 50 0.07 0.27 20.92
N ALA A 51 0.74 1.43 20.94
CA ALA A 51 1.73 1.75 21.96
C ALA A 51 1.12 1.84 23.36
N ILE A 52 -0.11 2.35 23.48
CA ILE A 52 -0.83 2.38 24.76
C ILE A 52 -1.31 0.99 25.18
N ALA A 53 -1.80 0.18 24.23
CA ALA A 53 -2.36 -1.15 24.52
C ALA A 53 -1.29 -2.21 24.86
N SER A 54 -0.16 -2.18 24.16
CA SER A 54 0.94 -3.15 24.29
C SER A 54 2.32 -2.46 24.32
N PRO A 55 2.61 -1.61 25.32
CA PRO A 55 3.83 -0.79 25.34
C PRO A 55 5.11 -1.62 25.32
N LYS A 56 5.13 -2.78 25.98
CA LYS A 56 6.29 -3.68 26.02
C LYS A 56 6.59 -4.34 24.68
N GLU A 57 5.57 -4.59 23.85
CA GLU A 57 5.75 -5.18 22.52
C GLU A 57 6.14 -4.12 21.48
N ALA A 58 5.72 -2.87 21.68
CA ALA A 58 5.98 -1.76 20.77
C ALA A 58 7.48 -1.39 20.67
N GLU A 59 8.28 -1.67 21.70
CA GLU A 59 9.71 -1.35 21.74
C GLU A 59 10.62 -2.54 21.38
N VAL A 60 10.06 -3.74 21.17
CA VAL A 60 10.85 -4.94 20.90
C VAL A 60 11.26 -4.95 19.42
N PRO A 61 12.57 -4.93 19.10
CA PRO A 61 13.03 -5.10 17.73
C PRO A 61 12.74 -6.52 17.24
N ALA A 62 12.56 -6.67 15.93
CA ALA A 62 12.36 -7.98 15.31
C ALA A 62 13.54 -8.92 15.62
N ASP A 63 13.22 -10.15 16.03
CA ASP A 63 14.23 -11.18 16.31
C ASP A 63 14.95 -11.60 15.01
N GLU A 64 16.17 -12.13 15.12
CA GLU A 64 16.95 -12.64 13.98
C GLU A 64 16.17 -13.71 13.19
N ARG A 65 15.28 -14.44 13.85
CA ARG A 65 14.39 -15.45 13.25
C ARG A 65 13.27 -14.85 12.42
N GLU A 66 12.81 -13.65 12.76
CA GLU A 66 11.72 -12.99 12.04
C GLU A 66 12.22 -12.31 10.76
N ARG A 67 13.48 -11.85 10.74
CA ARG A 67 14.05 -11.10 9.61
C ARG A 67 13.90 -11.81 8.26
N PRO A 68 14.24 -13.11 8.09
CA PRO A 68 14.05 -13.80 6.82
C PRO A 68 12.58 -13.85 6.35
N LEU A 69 11.63 -13.86 7.29
CA LEU A 69 10.20 -13.87 6.99
C LEU A 69 9.70 -12.50 6.55
N LEU A 70 10.19 -11.44 7.20
CA LEU A 70 9.93 -10.07 6.80
C LEU A 70 10.52 -9.80 5.41
N ASP A 71 11.75 -10.26 5.15
CA ASP A 71 12.39 -10.15 3.83
C ASP A 71 11.62 -10.91 2.75
N LYS A 72 11.14 -12.12 3.07
CA LYS A 72 10.29 -12.90 2.16
C LYS A 72 8.97 -12.18 1.88
N ALA A 73 8.33 -11.60 2.89
CA ALA A 73 7.11 -10.81 2.71
C ALA A 73 7.37 -9.59 1.81
N GLY A 74 8.48 -8.88 2.03
CA GLY A 74 8.93 -7.76 1.20
C GLY A 74 9.25 -8.15 -0.24
N HIS A 75 9.85 -9.32 -0.46
CA HIS A 75 10.10 -9.84 -1.81
C HIS A 75 8.78 -10.06 -2.57
N TRP A 76 7.82 -10.75 -1.96
CA TRP A 76 6.52 -11.02 -2.57
C TRP A 76 5.68 -9.75 -2.76
N SER A 77 5.74 -8.79 -1.84
CA SER A 77 5.08 -7.49 -2.06
C SER A 77 5.72 -6.72 -3.21
N GLY A 78 7.03 -6.79 -3.37
CA GLY A 78 7.75 -6.25 -4.53
C GLY A 78 7.29 -6.87 -5.85
N VAL A 79 7.02 -8.19 -5.88
CA VAL A 79 6.43 -8.86 -7.05
C VAL A 79 5.02 -8.31 -7.34
N VAL A 80 4.18 -8.09 -6.32
CA VAL A 80 2.85 -7.49 -6.50
C VAL A 80 2.94 -6.09 -7.12
N LEU A 81 3.86 -5.26 -6.64
CA LEU A 81 4.11 -3.95 -7.24
C LEU A 81 4.59 -4.08 -8.69
N GLY A 82 5.55 -4.96 -8.95
CA GLY A 82 6.10 -5.19 -10.29
C GLY A 82 5.02 -5.59 -11.29
N VAL A 83 4.10 -6.49 -10.91
CA VAL A 83 2.96 -6.88 -11.75
C VAL A 83 2.06 -5.69 -12.06
N ALA A 84 1.73 -4.86 -11.06
CA ALA A 84 0.90 -3.68 -11.27
C ALA A 84 1.56 -2.64 -12.18
N VAL A 85 2.87 -2.41 -12.02
CA VAL A 85 3.66 -1.50 -12.87
C VAL A 85 3.72 -2.01 -14.31
N ILE A 86 4.03 -3.29 -14.52
CA ILE A 86 4.06 -3.90 -15.86
C ILE A 86 2.68 -3.81 -16.51
N HIS A 87 1.62 -4.11 -15.77
CA HIS A 87 0.26 -4.02 -16.28
C HIS A 87 -0.11 -2.57 -16.67
N GLY A 88 0.22 -1.59 -15.83
CA GLY A 88 0.04 -0.17 -16.14
C GLY A 88 0.82 0.27 -17.39
N ALA A 89 2.06 -0.19 -17.56
CA ALA A 89 2.88 0.09 -18.73
C ALA A 89 2.29 -0.53 -20.02
N LEU A 90 1.83 -1.78 -19.95
CA LEU A 90 1.15 -2.43 -21.08
C LEU A 90 -0.15 -1.71 -21.46
N GLN A 91 -0.92 -1.29 -20.46
CA GLN A 91 -2.15 -0.50 -20.67
C GLN A 91 -1.83 0.86 -21.33
N TYR A 92 -0.74 1.51 -20.92
CA TYR A 92 -0.28 2.74 -21.54
C TYR A 92 0.12 2.54 -22.99
N MET A 93 0.86 1.46 -23.32
CA MET A 93 1.23 1.16 -24.70
C MET A 93 0.01 1.01 -25.63
N TRP A 94 -1.12 0.52 -25.10
CA TRP A 94 -2.34 0.34 -25.88
C TRP A 94 -3.19 1.61 -26.00
N THR A 95 -3.23 2.45 -24.95
CA THR A 95 -4.18 3.56 -24.84
C THR A 95 -3.55 4.95 -24.96
N GLY A 96 -2.25 5.07 -24.74
CA GLY A 96 -1.53 6.35 -24.62
C GLY A 96 -1.89 7.15 -23.36
N GLN A 97 -2.67 6.59 -22.42
CA GLN A 97 -3.19 7.33 -21.27
C GLN A 97 -2.24 7.24 -20.07
N GLY A 98 -1.30 8.18 -19.96
CA GLY A 98 -0.35 8.22 -18.85
C GLY A 98 -1.01 8.38 -17.46
N SER A 99 -2.20 8.99 -17.41
CA SER A 99 -3.03 9.12 -16.21
C SER A 99 -3.43 7.76 -15.62
N VAL A 100 -3.88 6.83 -16.47
CA VAL A 100 -4.30 5.49 -16.06
C VAL A 100 -3.10 4.68 -15.57
N MET A 101 -1.96 4.78 -16.25
CA MET A 101 -0.71 4.17 -15.80
C MET A 101 -0.29 4.68 -14.41
N PHE A 102 -0.38 5.99 -14.17
CA PHE A 102 -0.09 6.57 -12.86
C PHE A 102 -0.96 5.94 -11.75
N HIS A 103 -2.26 5.78 -11.99
CA HIS A 103 -3.16 5.14 -11.01
C HIS A 103 -2.89 3.64 -10.83
N TRP A 104 -2.42 2.94 -11.87
CA TRP A 104 -1.93 1.58 -11.74
C TRP A 104 -0.71 1.47 -10.82
N ILE A 105 0.22 2.42 -10.94
CA ILE A 105 1.42 2.46 -10.08
C ILE A 105 1.00 2.75 -8.64
N VAL A 106 0.16 3.76 -8.40
CA VAL A 106 -0.31 4.11 -7.04
C VAL A 106 -1.13 2.96 -6.44
N GLY A 107 -2.07 2.40 -7.20
CA GLY A 107 -2.86 1.24 -6.78
C GLY A 107 -1.97 0.02 -6.50
N GLY A 108 -0.93 -0.18 -7.30
CA GLY A 108 0.09 -1.20 -7.10
C GLY A 108 0.87 -1.03 -5.80
N LEU A 109 1.25 0.19 -5.44
CA LEU A 109 1.90 0.51 -4.16
C LEU A 109 0.98 0.17 -2.97
N ILE A 110 -0.30 0.51 -3.08
CA ILE A 110 -1.31 0.19 -2.05
C ILE A 110 -1.44 -1.34 -1.90
N LEU A 111 -1.62 -2.05 -3.01
CA LEU A 111 -1.77 -3.50 -3.01
C LEU A 111 -0.50 -4.21 -2.51
N ALA A 112 0.67 -3.73 -2.89
CA ALA A 112 1.95 -4.24 -2.40
C ALA A 112 2.06 -4.10 -0.88
N GLN A 113 1.69 -2.94 -0.31
CA GLN A 113 1.72 -2.74 1.13
C GLN A 113 0.71 -3.61 1.88
N ILE A 114 -0.48 -3.82 1.30
CA ILE A 114 -1.48 -4.76 1.82
C ILE A 114 -0.93 -6.19 1.80
N ALA A 115 -0.32 -6.60 0.69
CA ALA A 115 0.30 -7.91 0.54
C ALA A 115 1.44 -8.10 1.54
N GLU A 116 2.31 -7.10 1.71
CA GLU A 116 3.42 -7.15 2.65
C GLU A 116 2.93 -7.41 4.07
N TYR A 117 2.03 -6.58 4.59
CA TYR A 117 1.51 -6.77 5.95
C TYR A 117 0.70 -8.05 6.09
N GLY A 118 -0.06 -8.45 5.06
CA GLY A 118 -0.79 -9.72 5.06
C GLY A 118 0.14 -10.92 5.14
N LEU A 119 1.25 -10.90 4.39
CA LEU A 119 2.26 -11.96 4.37
C LEU A 119 3.07 -11.99 5.66
N GLN A 120 3.42 -10.84 6.24
CA GLN A 120 4.07 -10.78 7.55
C GLN A 120 3.20 -11.48 8.61
N ILE A 121 1.90 -11.17 8.67
CA ILE A 121 0.96 -11.84 9.59
C ILE A 121 0.90 -13.35 9.33
N LEU A 122 0.85 -13.76 8.07
CA LEU A 122 0.78 -15.17 7.69
C LEU A 122 2.05 -15.94 8.08
N PHE A 123 3.23 -15.42 7.79
CA PHE A 123 4.50 -16.09 8.04
C PHE A 123 4.83 -16.14 9.53
N LEU A 124 4.66 -15.02 10.25
CA LEU A 124 4.92 -14.96 11.69
C LEU A 124 3.96 -15.86 12.50
N ARG A 125 2.69 -15.97 12.09
CA ARG A 125 1.72 -16.86 12.77
C ARG A 125 1.97 -18.34 12.54
N ARG A 126 2.56 -18.71 11.40
CA ARG A 126 2.77 -20.11 11.04
C ARG A 126 4.14 -20.63 11.49
N GLY A 127 5.05 -19.76 11.96
CA GLY A 127 6.38 -20.14 12.42
C GLY A 127 7.24 -20.80 11.33
N TYR A 128 6.99 -20.44 10.06
CA TYR A 128 7.82 -20.86 8.92
C TYR A 128 9.15 -20.14 8.88
#